data_AF-A0A7W5PE68-F1
#
_entry.id   AF-A0A7W5PE68-F1
#
_cell.length_a   1.000
_cell.length_b   1.000
_cell.length_c   1.000
_cell.angle_alpha   90.00
_cell.angle_beta   90.00
_cell.angle_gamma   90.00
#
_symmetry.space_group_name_H-M   'P 1'
#
loop_
_entity.id
_entity.type
_entity.pdbx_description
1 polymer ?
#
loop_
_entity_poly.entity_id
_entity_poly.type
_entity_poly.pdbx_seq_one_letter_code
_entity_poly.pdbx_strand_id
1 'polypeptide(L)' 'MHELADEYGIAELHELAEHTRRRAPLRIVQARWPRLTEHQKAAVREAFVSNPHLGVRELADRFHTSIGRISEAIRGKRE' A
#
# COMPACT_ATOMS: atom_id res chain seq x y z
N MET A 1 -20.44 -26.81 -3.81
CA MET A 1 -20.09 -28.00 -3.01
C MET A 1 -20.77 -27.98 -1.64
N HIS A 2 -20.70 -26.89 -0.86
CA HIS A 2 -21.49 -26.77 0.38
C HIS A 2 -23.01 -26.92 0.15
N GLU A 3 -23.57 -26.25 -0.87
CA GLU A 3 -25.01 -26.41 -1.21
C GLU A 3 -25.41 -27.86 -1.54
N LEU A 4 -24.53 -28.63 -2.18
CA LEU A 4 -24.74 -30.05 -2.48
C LEU A 4 -24.59 -30.95 -1.25
N ALA A 5 -23.72 -30.59 -0.31
CA ALA A 5 -23.56 -31.34 0.94
C ALA A 5 -24.76 -31.12 1.87
N ASP A 6 -25.27 -29.89 1.94
CA ASP A 6 -26.44 -29.52 2.76
C ASP A 6 -27.74 -30.11 2.20
N GLU A 7 -27.90 -30.20 0.87
CA GLU A 7 -29.09 -30.77 0.23
C GLU A 7 -29.21 -32.30 0.42
N TYR A 8 -28.07 -33.02 0.46
CA TYR A 8 -28.06 -34.49 0.54
C TYR A 8 -27.68 -35.04 1.93
N GLY A 9 -27.27 -34.19 2.87
CA GLY A 9 -26.96 -34.58 4.25
C GLY A 9 -25.72 -35.48 4.41
N ILE A 10 -24.80 -35.46 3.45
CA ILE A 10 -23.63 -36.34 3.42
C ILE A 10 -22.46 -35.64 4.15
N ALA A 11 -22.11 -36.17 5.33
CA ALA A 11 -21.09 -35.58 6.20
C ALA A 11 -19.71 -35.50 5.53
N GLU A 12 -19.32 -36.50 4.74
CA GLU A 12 -18.03 -36.55 4.05
C GLU A 12 -17.90 -35.44 2.99
N LEU A 13 -19.02 -35.04 2.35
CA LEU A 13 -19.03 -33.93 1.40
C LEU A 13 -18.88 -32.59 2.10
N HIS A 14 -19.40 -32.45 3.31
CA HIS A 14 -19.25 -31.24 4.11
C HIS A 14 -17.79 -31.05 4.56
N GLU A 15 -17.15 -32.13 5.04
CA GLU A 15 -15.73 -32.11 5.40
C GLU A 15 -14.82 -31.80 4.20
N LEU A 16 -15.12 -32.36 3.02
CA LEU A 16 -14.37 -32.08 1.80
C LEU A 16 -14.55 -30.63 1.34
N ALA A 17 -15.77 -30.09 1.46
CA ALA A 17 -16.06 -28.71 1.09
C ALA A 17 -15.33 -27.71 1.99
N GLU A 18 -15.26 -27.96 3.30
CA GLU A 18 -14.48 -27.13 4.23
C GLU A 18 -12.97 -27.25 3.97
N HIS A 19 -12.44 -28.46 3.72
CA HIS A 19 -11.02 -28.65 3.40
C HIS A 19 -10.58 -27.98 2.09
N THR A 20 -11.48 -27.91 1.10
CA THR A 20 -11.19 -27.30 -0.20
C THR A 20 -11.55 -25.81 -0.27
N ARG A 21 -12.10 -25.26 0.83
CA ARG A 21 -12.47 -23.85 0.93
C ARG A 21 -11.23 -22.97 0.84
N ARG A 22 -11.13 -22.22 -0.25
CA ARG A 22 -10.05 -21.23 -0.39
C ARG A 22 -10.22 -20.16 0.68
N ARG A 23 -9.10 -19.77 1.30
CA ARG A 23 -9.08 -18.60 2.18
C ARG A 23 -9.54 -17.38 1.40
N ALA A 24 -10.35 -16.54 2.05
CA ALA A 24 -10.73 -15.26 1.49
C ALA A 24 -9.46 -14.42 1.20
N PRO A 25 -9.45 -13.64 0.11
CA PRO A 25 -8.32 -12.78 -0.20
C PRO A 25 -8.06 -11.82 0.95
N LEU A 26 -6.79 -11.67 1.34
CA LEU A 26 -6.39 -10.71 2.37
C LEU A 26 -6.68 -9.29 1.86
N ARG A 27 -7.45 -8.54 2.64
CA ARG A 27 -7.72 -7.13 2.36
C ARG A 27 -6.48 -6.31 2.73
N ILE A 28 -5.75 -5.82 1.74
CA ILE A 28 -4.58 -4.96 1.96
C ILE A 28 -5.09 -3.64 2.54
N VAL A 29 -4.81 -3.37 3.82
CA VAL A 29 -5.00 -2.05 4.41
C VAL A 29 -3.91 -1.14 3.84
N GLN A 30 -4.30 -0.13 3.07
CA GLN A 30 -3.35 0.86 2.58
C GLN A 30 -2.77 1.63 3.76
N ALA A 31 -1.46 1.47 4.01
CA ALA A 31 -0.73 2.29 4.96
C ALA A 31 -0.81 3.76 4.49
N ARG A 32 -1.63 4.56 5.17
CA ARG A 32 -1.84 5.97 4.83
C ARG A 32 -0.73 6.79 5.49
N TRP A 33 0.35 7.02 4.77
CA TRP A 33 1.35 8.01 5.20
C TRP A 33 0.68 9.40 5.28
N PRO A 34 0.86 10.13 6.39
CA PRO A 34 0.32 11.48 6.52
C PRO A 34 0.86 12.39 5.39
N ARG A 35 0.09 13.42 5.04
CA ARG A 35 0.53 14.40 4.04
C ARG A 35 1.70 15.19 4.61
N LEU A 36 2.67 15.51 3.75
CA LEU A 36 3.73 16.46 4.11
C LEU A 36 3.11 17.84 4.34
N THR A 37 3.54 18.52 5.40
CA THR A 37 3.23 19.93 5.60
C THR A 37 3.94 20.79 4.56
N GLU A 38 3.49 22.04 4.36
CA GLU A 38 4.15 22.94 3.39
C GLU A 38 5.62 23.21 3.72
N HIS A 39 5.95 23.31 5.02
CA HIS A 39 7.33 23.43 5.48
C HIS A 39 8.17 22.20 5.12
N GLN A 40 7.62 20.99 5.29
CA GLN A 40 8.30 19.76 4.89
C GLN A 40 8.48 19.67 3.38
N LYS A 41 7.48 20.10 2.58
CA LYS A 41 7.61 20.15 1.12
C LYS A 41 8.71 21.12 0.67
N ALA A 42 8.82 22.28 1.33
CA ALA A 42 9.90 23.23 1.06
C ALA A 42 11.28 22.61 1.34
N ALA A 43 11.43 21.95 2.50
CA ALA A 43 12.67 21.25 2.85
C ALA A 43 13.02 20.11 1.87
N VAL A 44 12.03 19.34 1.42
CA VAL A 44 12.23 18.29 0.39
C VAL A 44 12.70 18.90 -0.93
N ARG A 45 12.11 20.02 -1.36
CA ARG A 45 12.50 20.71 -2.59
C ARG A 45 13.91 21.27 -2.50
N GLU A 46 14.27 21.89 -1.39
CA GLU A 46 15.63 22.37 -1.13
C GLU A 46 16.63 21.22 -1.14
N ALA A 47 16.34 20.11 -0.44
CA ALA A 47 17.19 18.94 -0.42
C ALA A 47 17.40 18.35 -1.82
N PHE A 48 16.37 18.33 -2.66
CA PHE A 48 16.45 17.87 -4.06
C PHE A 48 17.31 18.80 -4.92
N VAL A 49 17.17 20.12 -4.78
CA VAL A 49 17.98 21.11 -5.54
C VAL A 49 19.44 21.07 -5.11
N SER A 50 19.70 21.00 -3.80
CA SER A 50 21.06 21.00 -3.25
C SER A 50 21.79 19.67 -3.49
N ASN A 51 21.08 18.60 -3.83
CA ASN A 51 21.65 17.27 -4.04
C ASN A 51 21.06 16.62 -5.30
N PRO A 52 21.47 17.06 -6.51
CA PRO A 52 20.92 16.54 -7.77
C PRO A 52 21.21 15.04 -8.00
N HIS A 53 22.15 14.46 -7.25
CA HIS A 53 22.47 13.03 -7.30
C HIS A 53 21.58 12.17 -6.39
N LEU A 54 20.83 12.76 -5.45
CA LEU A 54 19.96 12.00 -4.55
C LEU A 54 18.68 11.60 -5.29
N GLY A 55 18.42 10.29 -5.33
CA GLY A 55 17.18 9.77 -5.86
C GLY A 55 15.98 10.07 -4.95
N VAL A 56 14.79 9.96 -5.54
CA VAL A 56 13.51 10.08 -4.84
C VAL A 56 13.35 9.04 -3.72
N ARG A 57 14.05 7.90 -3.82
CA ARG A 57 14.04 6.84 -2.81
C ARG A 57 14.84 7.26 -1.58
N GLU A 58 16.08 7.74 -1.76
CA GLU A 58 16.88 8.21 -0.63
C GLU A 58 16.26 9.40 0.08
N LEU A 59 15.59 10.29 -0.67
CA LEU A 59 14.80 11.37 -0.07
C LEU A 59 13.61 10.82 0.74
N ALA A 60 12.93 9.78 0.27
CA ALA A 60 11.83 9.17 1.01
C ALA A 60 12.32 8.57 2.34
N ASP A 61 13.48 7.93 2.34
CA ASP A 61 14.11 7.39 3.55
C ASP A 61 14.51 8.51 4.53
N ARG A 62 15.15 9.57 4.03
CA ARG A 62 15.59 10.73 4.84
C ARG A 62 14.44 11.48 5.50
N PHE A 63 13.31 11.60 4.81
CA PHE A 63 12.13 12.32 5.30
C PHE A 63 11.10 11.39 5.95
N HIS A 64 11.42 10.10 6.13
CA HIS A 64 10.54 9.08 6.70
C HIS A 64 9.13 9.10 6.10
N THR A 65 9.04 9.13 4.77
CA THR A 65 7.77 9.24 4.05
C THR A 65 7.76 8.35 2.81
N SER A 66 6.66 8.35 2.06
CA SER A 66 6.56 7.56 0.84
C SER A 66 7.16 8.29 -0.37
N ILE A 67 7.67 7.52 -1.33
CA ILE A 67 8.18 8.02 -2.62
C ILE A 67 7.12 8.88 -3.33
N GLY A 68 5.84 8.51 -3.21
CA GLY A 68 4.73 9.28 -3.76
C GLY A 68 4.62 10.68 -3.16
N ARG A 69 4.85 10.84 -1.84
CA ARG A 69 4.84 12.15 -1.17
C ARG A 69 6.02 13.02 -1.57
N ILE A 70 7.21 12.44 -1.70
CA ILE A 70 8.37 13.17 -2.22
C ILE A 70 8.12 13.63 -3.65
N SER A 71 7.58 12.74 -4.49
CA SER A 71 7.25 13.06 -5.89
C SER A 71 6.19 14.15 -5.99
N GLU A 72 5.18 14.14 -5.12
CA GLU A 72 4.17 15.20 -4.98
C GLU A 72 4.82 16.54 -4.57
N ALA A 73 5.74 16.53 -3.60
CA ALA A 73 6.44 17.72 -3.13
C ALA A 73 7.33 18.36 -4.21
N ILE A 74 8.04 17.54 -4.99
CA ILE A 74 8.91 17.98 -6.08
C ILE A 74 8.08 18.46 -7.28
N ARG A 75 7.02 17.73 -7.65
CA ARG A 75 6.19 18.04 -8.83
C ARG A 75 5.35 19.30 -8.68
N GLY A 76 4.99 19.72 -7.45
CA GLY A 76 4.18 20.91 -7.17
C GLY A 76 4.75 22.26 -7.65
N LYS A 77 5.81 22.27 -8.47
CA LYS A 77 6.39 23.43 -9.15
C LYS A 77 6.25 23.39 -10.69
N ARG A 78 5.45 22.47 -11.25
CA ARG A 78 5.02 22.54 -12.66
C ARG A 78 3.69 23.32 -12.72
N GLU A 79 3.79 24.64 -12.64
CA GLU A 79 2.80 25.58 -13.15
C GLU A 79 3.46 26.38 -14.28
#